data_AF-A0A0F9GTW0-F1
#
_entry.id   AF-A0A0F9GTW0-F1
#
_cell.length_a   1.000
_cell.length_b   1.000
_cell.length_c   1.000
_cell.angle_alpha   90.00
_cell.angle_beta   90.00
_cell.angle_gamma   90.00
#
_symmetry.space_group_name_H-M   'P 1'
#
loop_
_entity.id
_entity.type
_entity.pdbx_description
1 polymer ?
#
loop_
_entity_poly.entity_id
_entity_poly.type
_entity_poly.pdbx_seq_one_letter_code
_entity_poly.pdbx_strand_id
1 'polypeptide(L)'
;SILRVGTGGTNVPTGLDGLYPYDDERIIAGHTDATNVTLDTAITTARAGVKYCVSDAIDLHDTAHNAFLACVTKNLAVSRNMKHKAEMIALYDDALMQARGADHRVTQRRVAGGRPVRRVRLADYPMGTDVE
;
A
#
# COMPACT_ATOMS: atom_id res chain seq x y z
N SER A 1 -12.43 -2.43 3.57
CA SER A 1 -13.47 -1.99 2.61
C SER A 1 -14.22 -0.79 3.13
N ILE A 2 -14.65 0.10 2.23
CA ILE A 2 -15.51 1.26 2.50
C ILE A 2 -16.87 1.02 1.87
N LEU A 3 -17.94 1.16 2.66
CA LEU A 3 -19.33 1.12 2.22
C LEU A 3 -19.84 2.54 2.00
N ARG A 4 -20.39 2.81 0.81
CA ARG A 4 -21.09 4.05 0.46
C ARG A 4 -22.54 3.75 0.17
N VAL A 5 -23.45 4.45 0.84
CA VAL A 5 -24.90 4.25 0.69
C VAL A 5 -25.55 5.52 0.15
N GLY A 6 -26.39 5.36 -0.89
CA GLY A 6 -27.09 6.48 -1.52
C GLY A 6 -28.40 6.82 -0.81
N THR A 7 -29.27 7.55 -1.51
CA THR A 7 -30.66 7.84 -1.10
C THR A 7 -31.69 7.15 -1.99
N GLY A 8 -31.33 6.79 -3.23
CA GLY A 8 -32.23 6.21 -4.23
C GLY A 8 -31.98 4.73 -4.53
N GLY A 9 -33.02 4.05 -5.03
CA GLY A 9 -32.96 2.65 -5.47
C GLY A 9 -32.54 2.43 -6.92
N THR A 10 -32.35 3.51 -7.70
CA THR A 10 -32.09 3.43 -9.15
C THR A 10 -30.61 3.54 -9.48
N ASN A 11 -29.92 4.56 -8.94
CA ASN A 11 -28.54 4.88 -9.30
C ASN A 11 -27.58 4.47 -8.18
N VAL A 12 -26.45 3.89 -8.56
CA VAL A 12 -25.38 3.54 -7.62
C VAL A 12 -24.68 4.82 -7.14
N PRO A 13 -24.35 4.93 -5.84
CA PRO A 13 -23.67 6.10 -5.32
C PRO A 13 -22.32 6.32 -5.99
N THR A 14 -22.08 7.53 -6.46
CA THR A 14 -20.79 8.04 -6.92
C THR A 14 -20.06 8.75 -5.78
N GLY A 15 -18.89 9.33 -6.07
CA GLY A 15 -18.20 10.21 -5.11
C GLY A 15 -19.04 11.43 -4.71
N LEU A 16 -18.55 12.16 -3.71
CA LEU A 16 -19.23 13.33 -3.13
C LEU A 16 -19.48 14.44 -4.16
N ASP A 17 -18.56 14.58 -5.13
CA ASP A 17 -18.67 15.51 -6.27
C ASP A 17 -19.33 14.90 -7.52
N GLY A 18 -19.86 13.67 -7.41
CA GLY A 18 -20.46 12.96 -8.54
C GLY A 18 -21.94 13.28 -8.74
N LEU A 19 -22.53 12.78 -9.84
CA LEU A 19 -23.94 13.00 -10.20
C LEU A 19 -24.93 12.38 -9.19
N TYR A 20 -24.49 11.34 -8.47
CA TYR A 20 -25.29 10.62 -7.48
C TYR A 20 -24.50 10.50 -6.17
N PRO A 21 -24.34 11.57 -5.39
CA PRO A 21 -23.52 11.54 -4.18
C PRO A 21 -24.06 10.52 -3.16
N TYR A 22 -23.15 9.91 -2.41
CA TYR A 22 -23.51 9.10 -1.25
C TYR A 22 -23.98 9.99 -0.10
N ASP A 23 -24.81 9.44 0.78
CA ASP A 23 -25.31 10.14 1.96
C ASP A 23 -24.56 9.67 3.21
N ASP A 24 -24.28 8.37 3.30
CA ASP A 24 -23.51 7.76 4.38
C ASP A 24 -22.28 7.03 3.82
N GLU A 25 -21.13 7.25 4.44
CA GLU A 25 -19.88 6.52 4.21
C GLU A 25 -19.37 5.93 5.53
N ARG A 26 -19.09 4.62 5.52
CA ARG A 26 -18.62 3.87 6.69
C ARG A 26 -17.60 2.80 6.30
N ILE A 27 -16.78 2.41 7.27
CA ILE A 27 -15.80 1.34 7.08
C ILE A 27 -16.45 0.02 7.47
N ILE A 28 -16.33 -0.99 6.60
CA ILE A 28 -16.75 -2.35 6.94
C ILE A 28 -15.72 -2.94 7.90
N ALA A 29 -16.12 -3.16 9.15
CA ALA A 29 -15.28 -3.74 10.19
C ALA A 29 -15.20 -5.28 10.08
N GLY A 30 -16.22 -5.92 9.50
CA GLY A 30 -16.26 -7.37 9.37
C GLY A 30 -17.43 -7.87 8.54
N HIS A 31 -17.29 -9.06 7.98
CA HIS A 31 -18.35 -9.79 7.31
C HIS A 31 -18.86 -10.89 8.26
N THR A 32 -20.09 -10.77 8.73
CA THR A 32 -20.64 -11.72 9.72
C THR A 32 -21.31 -12.91 9.05
N ASP A 33 -22.08 -12.68 7.98
CA ASP A 33 -22.74 -13.73 7.21
C ASP A 33 -23.06 -13.25 5.79
N ALA A 34 -23.66 -14.11 4.96
CA ALA A 34 -23.95 -13.84 3.55
C ALA A 34 -24.86 -12.62 3.30
N THR A 35 -25.55 -12.12 4.33
CA THR A 35 -26.51 -11.02 4.25
C THR A 35 -26.16 -9.83 5.15
N ASN A 36 -25.19 -9.99 6.06
CA ASN A 36 -24.89 -9.02 7.09
C ASN A 36 -23.39 -8.72 7.17
N VAL A 37 -23.08 -7.44 7.30
CA VAL A 37 -21.75 -6.91 7.57
C VAL A 37 -21.81 -6.00 8.78
N THR A 38 -20.74 -5.96 9.57
CA THR A 38 -20.58 -5.02 10.67
C THR A 38 -19.81 -3.80 10.21
N LEU A 39 -20.30 -2.62 10.57
CA LEU A 39 -19.65 -1.34 10.31
C LEU A 39 -18.87 -0.88 11.54
N ASP A 40 -17.92 0.03 11.33
CA ASP A 40 -17.17 0.72 12.37
C ASP A 40 -18.08 1.52 13.32
N THR A 41 -19.09 2.19 12.76
CA THR A 41 -20.15 2.89 13.52
C THR A 41 -21.50 2.65 12.84
N ALA A 42 -22.55 2.44 13.63
CA ALA A 42 -23.89 2.25 13.13
C ALA A 42 -24.38 3.47 12.31
N ILE A 43 -25.01 3.21 11.16
CA ILE A 43 -25.75 4.22 10.41
C ILE A 43 -27.09 4.41 11.13
N THR A 44 -27.37 5.62 11.60
CA THR A 44 -28.55 5.94 12.43
C THR A 44 -29.83 5.99 11.60
N THR A 45 -29.74 6.35 10.33
CA THR A 45 -30.87 6.39 9.41
C THR A 45 -31.08 5.02 8.79
N ALA A 46 -32.21 4.38 9.10
CA ALA A 46 -32.58 3.12 8.46
C ALA A 46 -32.82 3.34 6.95
N ARG A 47 -32.08 2.64 6.09
CA ARG A 47 -32.22 2.68 4.63
C ARG A 47 -32.61 1.30 4.10
N ALA A 48 -33.68 1.25 3.32
CA ALA A 48 -34.16 0.03 2.67
C ALA A 48 -34.43 0.28 1.18
N GLY A 49 -34.12 -0.68 0.32
CA GLY A 49 -34.33 -0.56 -1.13
C GLY A 49 -33.39 0.44 -1.83
N VAL A 50 -32.28 0.81 -1.19
CA VAL A 50 -31.33 1.80 -1.68
C VAL A 50 -30.12 1.11 -2.32
N LYS A 51 -29.51 1.74 -3.33
CA LYS A 51 -28.24 1.25 -3.90
C LYS A 51 -27.05 1.63 -3.03
N TYR A 52 -26.07 0.74 -3.00
CA TYR A 52 -24.81 0.93 -2.29
C TYR A 52 -23.62 0.49 -3.15
N CYS A 53 -22.45 0.97 -2.77
CA CYS A 53 -21.17 0.65 -3.39
C CYS A 53 -20.19 0.25 -2.29
N VAL A 54 -19.49 -0.87 -2.49
CA VAL A 54 -18.36 -1.25 -1.65
C VAL A 54 -17.09 -1.04 -2.46
N SER A 55 -16.19 -0.21 -1.95
CA SER A 55 -14.87 -0.01 -2.55
C SER A 55 -13.79 -0.45 -1.58
N ASP A 56 -12.78 -1.14 -2.08
CA ASP A 56 -11.58 -1.41 -1.30
C ASP A 56 -10.50 -0.37 -1.59
N ALA A 57 -9.90 0.16 -0.52
CA ALA A 57 -8.55 0.71 -0.64
C ALA A 57 -7.64 -0.46 -1.01
N ILE A 58 -6.71 -0.25 -1.94
CA ILE A 58 -5.79 -1.29 -2.38
C ILE A 58 -5.04 -1.79 -1.13
N ASP A 59 -5.11 -3.08 -0.83
CA ASP A 59 -4.46 -3.66 0.35
C ASP A 59 -2.95 -3.74 0.13
N LEU A 60 -2.29 -2.61 0.38
CA LEU A 60 -0.86 -2.40 0.26
C LEU A 60 -0.30 -1.97 1.61
N HIS A 61 0.87 -2.53 1.94
CA HIS A 61 1.65 -2.08 3.09
C HIS A 61 1.87 -0.55 3.04
N ASP A 62 1.88 0.11 4.20
CA ASP A 62 1.94 1.58 4.30
C ASP A 62 3.07 2.21 3.47
N THR A 63 4.21 1.54 3.40
CA THR A 63 5.35 1.98 2.58
C THR A 63 5.05 2.01 1.08
N ALA A 64 4.26 1.05 0.58
CA ALA A 64 3.83 1.02 -0.81
C ALA A 64 2.76 2.09 -1.11
N HIS A 65 1.87 2.36 -0.15
CA HIS A 65 0.96 3.50 -0.22
C HIS A 65 1.72 4.84 -0.30
N ASN A 66 2.73 5.03 0.55
CA ASN A 66 3.56 6.24 0.55
C ASN A 66 4.31 6.41 -0.78
N ALA A 67 4.89 5.33 -1.32
CA ALA A 67 5.55 5.36 -2.62
C ALA A 67 4.57 5.70 -3.76
N PHE A 68 3.33 5.19 -3.70
CA PHE A 68 2.30 5.53 -4.67
C PHE A 68 1.90 7.00 -4.61
N LEU A 69 1.65 7.55 -3.43
CA LEU A 69 1.31 8.97 -3.25
C LEU A 69 2.47 9.89 -3.69
N ALA A 70 3.70 9.52 -3.36
CA ALA A 70 4.90 10.21 -3.82
C ALA A 70 5.04 10.18 -5.37
N CYS A 71 4.65 9.08 -6.00
CA CYS A 71 4.62 8.97 -7.46
C CYS A 71 3.59 9.91 -8.08
N VAL A 72 2.38 9.96 -7.51
CA VAL A 72 1.31 10.86 -7.96
C VAL A 72 1.74 12.31 -7.85
N THR A 73 2.31 12.70 -6.71
CA THR A 73 2.79 14.09 -6.48
C THR A 73 3.94 14.46 -7.40
N LYS A 74 4.91 13.56 -7.63
CA LYS A 74 5.96 13.72 -8.66
C LYS A 74 5.35 13.98 -10.04
N ASN A 75 4.43 13.12 -10.49
CA ASN A 75 3.84 13.22 -11.81
C ASN A 75 3.00 14.51 -11.97
N LEU A 76 2.30 14.92 -10.92
CA LEU A 76 1.59 16.19 -10.87
C LEU A 76 2.55 17.37 -10.95
N ALA A 77 3.64 17.35 -10.18
CA ALA A 77 4.66 18.40 -10.19
C ALA A 77 5.34 18.54 -11.56
N VAL A 78 5.61 17.43 -12.24
CA VAL A 78 6.15 17.43 -13.61
C VAL A 78 5.12 17.95 -14.61
N SER A 79 3.87 17.43 -14.56
CA SER A 79 2.79 17.80 -15.47
C SER A 79 2.42 19.29 -15.36
N ARG A 80 2.45 19.85 -14.15
CA ARG A 80 2.15 21.27 -13.88
C ARG A 80 3.39 22.16 -13.88
N ASN A 81 4.57 21.61 -14.19
CA ASN A 81 5.87 22.30 -14.15
C ASN A 81 6.08 23.12 -12.87
N MET A 82 5.80 22.51 -11.71
CA MET A 82 5.92 23.16 -10.40
C MET A 82 7.39 23.47 -10.09
N LYS A 83 7.61 24.55 -9.33
CA LYS A 83 8.96 25.03 -8.96
C LYS A 83 9.78 23.99 -8.19
N HIS A 84 9.11 23.21 -7.33
CA HIS A 84 9.73 22.20 -6.44
C HIS A 84 9.78 20.79 -7.05
N LYS A 85 9.74 20.67 -8.39
CA LYS A 85 9.73 19.35 -9.06
C LYS A 85 10.92 18.46 -8.69
N ALA A 86 12.11 19.05 -8.46
CA ALA A 86 13.31 18.30 -8.08
C ALA A 86 13.17 17.64 -6.69
N GLU A 87 12.60 18.37 -5.72
CA GLU A 87 12.35 17.87 -4.37
C GLU A 87 11.32 16.73 -4.39
N MET A 88 10.27 16.85 -5.21
CA MET A 88 9.23 15.81 -5.34
C MET A 88 9.76 14.53 -6.01
N ILE A 89 10.75 14.65 -6.91
CA ILE A 89 11.42 13.49 -7.50
C ILE A 89 12.25 12.77 -6.44
N ALA A 90 13.05 13.52 -5.66
CA ALA A 90 13.87 12.94 -4.58
C ALA A 90 13.00 12.25 -3.51
N LEU A 91 11.89 12.88 -3.11
CA LEU A 91 10.93 12.32 -2.17
C LEU A 91 10.32 11.01 -2.67
N TYR A 92 10.04 10.93 -3.98
CA TYR A 92 9.59 9.68 -4.61
C TYR A 92 10.67 8.59 -4.59
N ASP A 93 11.92 8.93 -4.91
CA ASP A 93 13.00 7.94 -4.95
C ASP A 93 13.27 7.34 -3.55
N ASP A 94 13.22 8.18 -2.50
CA ASP A 94 13.34 7.74 -1.10
C ASP A 94 12.17 6.83 -0.69
N ALA A 95 10.93 7.23 -0.99
CA ALA A 95 9.75 6.42 -0.67
C ALA A 95 9.75 5.08 -1.43
N LEU A 96 10.20 5.08 -2.69
CA LEU A 96 10.33 3.87 -3.49
C LEU A 96 11.40 2.92 -2.93
N MET A 97 12.52 3.45 -2.44
CA MET A 97 13.55 2.65 -1.79
C MET A 97 13.02 1.97 -0.53
N GLN A 98 12.25 2.70 0.29
CA GLN A 98 11.62 2.14 1.49
C GLN A 98 10.58 1.07 1.15
N ALA A 99 9.74 1.31 0.14
CA ALA A 99 8.76 0.33 -0.30
C ALA A 99 9.41 -0.96 -0.80
N ARG A 100 10.49 -0.85 -1.58
CA ARG A 100 11.29 -2.02 -2.03
C ARG A 100 11.92 -2.76 -0.85
N GLY A 101 12.40 -2.04 0.15
CA GLY A 101 12.94 -2.63 1.37
C GLY A 101 11.90 -3.42 2.16
N ALA A 102 10.69 -2.87 2.31
CA ALA A 102 9.58 -3.52 3.00
C ALA A 102 9.05 -4.75 2.25
N ASP A 103 9.08 -4.74 0.91
CA ASP A 103 8.67 -5.87 0.09
C ASP A 103 9.71 -7.02 0.08
N HIS A 104 10.96 -6.74 0.48
CA HIS A 104 12.00 -7.76 0.54
C HIS A 104 11.81 -8.72 1.73
N ARG A 105 10.92 -9.71 1.56
CA ARG A 105 10.56 -10.73 2.57
C ARG A 105 11.62 -11.80 2.82
N VAL A 106 12.73 -11.79 2.07
CA VAL A 106 13.77 -12.81 2.23
C VAL A 106 14.84 -12.33 3.21
N THR A 107 14.63 -12.67 4.48
CA THR A 107 15.63 -12.52 5.55
C THR A 107 16.63 -13.67 5.59
N GLN A 108 16.38 -14.73 4.81
CA GLN A 108 17.26 -15.89 4.76
C GLN A 108 18.58 -15.56 4.07
N ARG A 109 19.66 -16.13 4.63
CA ARG A 109 21.00 -16.06 4.08
C ARG A 109 21.04 -16.73 2.70
N ARG A 110 21.24 -15.94 1.64
CA ARG A 110 21.29 -16.41 0.24
C ARG A 110 22.68 -16.89 -0.24
N VAL A 111 23.70 -16.84 0.61
CA VAL A 111 25.07 -17.26 0.25
C VAL A 111 25.55 -18.36 1.19
N ALA A 112 25.84 -19.52 0.62
CA ALA A 112 26.53 -20.63 1.27
C ALA A 112 28.02 -20.27 1.46
N GLY A 113 28.31 -19.45 2.46
CA GLY A 113 29.67 -18.98 2.73
C GLY A 113 29.70 -17.95 3.83
N GLY A 114 30.18 -18.33 5.01
CA GLY A 114 30.54 -17.39 6.05
C GLY A 114 31.93 -16.91 5.79
N ARG A 115 32.07 -15.64 5.38
CA ARG A 115 33.35 -14.97 5.52
C ARG A 115 33.65 -14.96 7.02
N PRO A 116 34.69 -15.65 7.51
CA PRO A 116 34.97 -15.65 8.94
C PRO A 116 35.23 -14.21 9.38
N VAL A 117 34.45 -13.74 10.34
CA VAL A 117 34.57 -12.38 10.94
C VAL A 117 35.84 -12.26 11.81
N ARG A 118 36.58 -13.37 11.96
CA ARG A 118 37.82 -13.45 12.74
C ARG A 118 38.99 -13.71 11.82
N ARG A 119 40.15 -13.11 12.14
CA ARG A 119 41.43 -13.51 11.56
C ARG A 119 41.65 -14.99 11.87
N VAL A 120 41.60 -15.83 10.85
CA VAL A 120 41.91 -17.26 10.99
C VAL A 120 43.41 -17.39 11.22
N ARG A 121 43.84 -18.38 12.01
CA ARG A 121 45.27 -18.64 12.19
C ARG A 121 45.86 -19.04 10.84
N LEU A 122 47.15 -18.78 10.63
CA LEU A 122 47.82 -19.09 9.36
C LEU A 122 47.72 -20.59 9.01
N ALA A 123 47.66 -21.46 10.02
CA ALA A 123 47.47 -22.91 9.86
C ALA A 123 46.08 -23.32 9.30
N ASP A 124 45.06 -22.49 9.49
CA ASP A 124 43.68 -22.76 9.07
C ASP A 124 43.35 -22.08 7.73
N TYR A 125 44.34 -21.46 7.09
CA TYR A 125 44.15 -20.81 5.80
C TYR A 125 44.04 -21.89 4.71
N PRO A 126 43.00 -21.86 3.86
CA PRO A 126 42.93 -22.79 2.74
C PRO A 126 44.08 -22.47 1.78
N MET A 127 45.17 -23.23 1.87
CA MET A 127 46.22 -23.22 0.85
C MET A 127 45.59 -23.76 -0.43
N GLY A 128 45.64 -22.94 -1.48
CA GLY A 128 45.27 -23.41 -2.81
C GLY A 128 46.12 -24.62 -3.17
N THR A 129 45.59 -25.49 -4.03
CA THR A 129 46.34 -26.65 -4.56
C THR A 129 47.64 -26.16 -5.17
N ASP A 130 48.78 -26.72 -4.72
CA ASP A 130 50.08 -26.48 -5.34
C ASP A 130 49.96 -26.82 -6.83
N VAL A 131 50.22 -25.81 -7.67
CA VAL A 131 50.24 -25.97 -9.12
C VAL A 131 51.63 -26.46 -9.49
N GLU A 132 51.72 -27.69 -10.00
CA GLU A 132 52.94 -28.26 -10.62
C GLU A 132 53.37 -27.49 -11.87
#